data_AF-A0A7W5IQP0-F1
#
_entry.id   AF-A0A7W5IQP0-F1
#
_cell.length_a   1.000
_cell.length_b   1.000
_cell.length_c   1.000
_cell.angle_alpha   90.00
_cell.angle_beta   90.00
_cell.angle_gamma   90.00
#
_symmetry.space_group_name_H-M   'P 1'
#
loop_
_entity.id
_entity.type
_entity.pdbx_description
1 polymer ?
#
loop_
_entity_poly.entity_id
_entity_poly.type
_entity_poly.pdbx_seq_one_letter_code
_entity_poly.pdbx_strand_id
1 'polypeptide(L)'
;RLKPLFEQWWPYLNRMSINMQRFGRATFGEDDMEAVNTFFDKQLASLEAYVTEQLDVAEGFRERTERGMIERGDTVFKPQVTKPSLEIQVEAYSRYSMRMLAVITRFDKVMDQFDFLVWNGVRDQGDVDEEVSRFLRKFHPVGVRGYMTHLRLMTTVHGN
;
A
#
# COMPACT_ATOMS: atom_id res chain seq x y z
N ARG A 1 6.57 3.76 -9.45
CA ARG A 1 5.66 4.82 -8.90
C ARG A 1 5.43 4.67 -7.39
N LEU A 2 5.34 3.45 -6.86
CA LEU A 2 5.22 3.21 -5.41
C LEU A 2 6.55 3.24 -4.64
N LYS A 3 7.68 2.99 -5.34
CA LYS A 3 9.03 2.99 -4.75
C LYS A 3 9.32 4.21 -3.85
N PRO A 4 9.09 5.47 -4.29
CA PRO A 4 9.37 6.62 -3.44
C PRO A 4 8.54 6.62 -2.16
N LEU A 5 7.28 6.17 -2.22
CA LEU A 5 6.40 6.09 -1.04
C LEU A 5 6.82 4.99 -0.10
N PHE A 6 7.19 3.84 -0.66
CA PHE A 6 7.75 2.75 0.11
C PHE A 6 9.02 3.24 0.83
N GLU A 7 9.99 3.80 0.12
CA GLU A 7 11.24 4.29 0.70
C GLU A 7 11.02 5.42 1.73
N GLN A 8 10.07 6.32 1.47
CA GLN A 8 9.74 7.41 2.37
C GLN A 8 9.06 6.94 3.64
N TRP A 9 8.06 6.06 3.58
CA TRP A 9 7.23 5.76 4.75
C TRP A 9 7.63 4.47 5.45
N TRP A 10 8.19 3.49 4.73
CA TRP A 10 8.48 2.16 5.23
C TRP A 10 9.37 2.15 6.48
N PRO A 11 10.52 2.87 6.54
CA PRO A 11 11.40 2.80 7.70
C PRO A 11 10.68 3.18 9.01
N TYR A 12 9.81 4.19 8.94
CA TYR A 12 9.08 4.71 10.09
C TYR A 12 7.91 3.80 10.46
N LEU A 13 7.07 3.44 9.50
CA LEU A 13 5.91 2.56 9.72
C LEU A 13 6.32 1.19 10.25
N ASN A 14 7.44 0.66 9.74
CA ASN A 14 7.93 -0.65 10.12
C ASN A 14 8.36 -0.73 11.59
N ARG A 15 9.00 0.33 12.09
CA ARG A 15 9.50 0.40 13.48
C ARG A 15 8.49 1.00 14.46
N MET A 16 7.53 1.78 13.98
CA MET A 16 6.59 2.53 14.81
C MET A 16 5.84 1.64 15.80
N SER A 17 5.26 0.54 15.33
CA SER A 17 4.44 -0.35 16.17
C SER A 17 5.21 -0.98 17.33
N ILE A 18 6.46 -1.41 17.12
CA ILE A 18 7.34 -1.91 18.19
C ILE A 18 7.71 -0.79 19.14
N ASN A 19 8.08 0.38 18.61
CA ASN A 19 8.45 1.52 19.45
C ASN A 19 7.25 1.96 20.29
N MET A 20 6.03 1.87 19.76
CA MET A 20 4.80 2.13 20.51
C MET A 20 4.61 1.13 21.64
N GLN A 21 4.85 -0.17 21.42
CA GLN A 21 4.77 -1.17 22.50
C GLN A 21 5.81 -0.92 23.60
N ARG A 22 7.01 -0.46 23.24
CA ARG A 22 8.11 -0.26 24.19
C ARG A 22 8.03 1.06 24.95
N PHE A 23 7.72 2.15 24.25
CA PHE A 23 7.84 3.51 24.76
C PHE A 23 6.50 4.25 24.78
N GLY A 24 5.44 3.69 24.19
CA GLY A 24 4.16 4.37 24.00
C GLY A 24 3.54 4.87 25.30
N ARG A 25 3.52 4.05 26.34
CA ARG A 25 2.97 4.45 27.65
C ARG A 25 3.71 5.64 28.25
N ALA A 26 5.04 5.68 28.14
CA ALA A 26 5.85 6.79 28.64
C ALA A 26 5.72 8.06 27.78
N THR A 27 5.53 7.90 26.46
CA THR A 27 5.44 9.01 25.50
C THR A 27 4.05 9.66 25.43
N PHE A 28 2.99 8.85 25.58
CA PHE A 28 1.61 9.27 25.34
C PHE A 28 0.71 9.12 26.58
N GLY A 29 1.05 8.28 27.55
CA GLY A 29 0.07 7.79 28.53
C GLY A 29 -0.81 6.67 27.93
N GLU A 30 -1.70 6.10 28.73
CA GLU A 30 -2.52 4.94 28.31
C GLU A 30 -3.59 5.31 27.29
N ASP A 31 -4.41 6.32 27.59
CA ASP A 31 -5.56 6.72 26.76
C ASP A 31 -5.13 7.19 25.35
N ASP A 32 -4.11 8.04 25.27
CA ASP A 32 -3.59 8.53 23.98
C ASP A 32 -2.92 7.42 23.18
N MET A 33 -2.26 6.46 23.84
CA MET A 33 -1.65 5.32 23.16
C MET A 33 -2.72 4.44 22.51
N GLU A 34 -3.82 4.17 23.23
CA GLU A 34 -4.96 3.43 22.69
C GLU A 34 -5.59 4.16 21.49
N ALA A 35 -5.77 5.47 21.59
CA ALA A 35 -6.29 6.29 20.50
C ALA A 35 -5.41 6.22 19.24
N VAL A 36 -4.08 6.26 19.40
CA VAL A 36 -3.12 6.15 18.29
C VAL A 36 -3.18 4.77 17.64
N ASN A 37 -3.19 3.69 18.42
CA ASN A 37 -3.29 2.32 17.89
C ASN A 37 -4.61 2.12 17.14
N THR A 38 -5.72 2.57 17.73
CA THR A 38 -7.06 2.50 17.12
C THR A 38 -7.12 3.22 15.79
N PHE A 39 -6.49 4.41 15.69
CA PHE A 39 -6.38 5.12 14.41
C PHE A 39 -5.68 4.25 13.34
N PHE A 40 -4.52 3.69 13.66
CA PHE A 40 -3.75 2.91 12.69
C PHE A 40 -4.47 1.64 12.27
N ASP A 41 -5.09 0.92 13.20
CA ASP A 41 -5.86 -0.28 12.89
C ASP A 41 -7.05 0.03 11.98
N LYS A 42 -7.78 1.12 12.26
CA LYS A 42 -8.89 1.57 11.43
C LYS A 42 -8.44 1.95 10.02
N GLN A 43 -7.37 2.73 9.90
CA GLN A 43 -6.86 3.14 8.59
C GLN A 43 -6.34 1.95 7.78
N LEU A 44 -5.62 1.03 8.44
CA LEU A 44 -5.11 -0.17 7.80
C LEU A 44 -6.24 -1.08 7.33
N ALA A 45 -7.28 -1.29 8.14
CA ALA A 45 -8.45 -2.06 7.74
C ALA A 45 -9.17 -1.43 6.52
N SER A 46 -9.27 -0.10 6.48
CA SER A 46 -9.83 0.64 5.34
C SER A 46 -9.00 0.44 4.06
N LEU A 47 -7.66 0.50 4.18
CA LEU A 47 -6.75 0.25 3.06
C LEU A 47 -6.81 -1.20 2.57
N GLU A 48 -6.87 -2.16 3.49
CA GLU A 48 -7.01 -3.58 3.18
C GLU A 48 -8.32 -3.85 2.42
N ALA A 49 -9.44 -3.30 2.88
CA ALA A 49 -10.71 -3.42 2.19
C ALA A 49 -10.65 -2.80 0.79
N TYR A 50 -10.14 -1.56 0.69
CA TYR A 50 -10.00 -0.86 -0.59
C TYR A 50 -9.17 -1.66 -1.59
N VAL A 51 -7.97 -2.11 -1.21
CA VAL A 51 -7.08 -2.80 -2.16
C VAL A 51 -7.61 -4.17 -2.56
N THR A 52 -8.35 -4.84 -1.67
CA THR A 52 -9.00 -6.12 -1.98
C THR A 52 -10.09 -5.90 -3.02
N GLU A 53 -10.97 -4.93 -2.81
CA GLU A 53 -12.01 -4.57 -3.77
C GLU A 53 -11.42 -4.17 -5.13
N GLN A 54 -10.36 -3.34 -5.13
CA GLN A 54 -9.71 -2.93 -6.38
C GLN A 54 -9.11 -4.13 -7.13
N LEU A 55 -8.53 -5.10 -6.43
CA LEU A 55 -7.96 -6.28 -7.04
C LEU A 55 -9.05 -7.16 -7.66
N ASP A 56 -10.12 -7.44 -6.91
CA ASP A 56 -11.24 -8.26 -7.38
C ASP A 56 -11.90 -7.63 -8.63
N VAL A 57 -12.09 -6.32 -8.61
CA VAL A 57 -12.66 -5.57 -9.75
C VAL A 57 -11.72 -5.60 -10.96
N ALA A 58 -10.43 -5.36 -10.75
CA ALA A 58 -9.44 -5.31 -11.82
C ALA A 58 -9.22 -6.69 -12.46
N GLU A 59 -9.14 -7.75 -11.67
CA GLU A 59 -9.05 -9.13 -12.14
C GLU A 59 -10.29 -9.52 -12.94
N GLY A 60 -11.49 -9.32 -12.37
CA GLY A 60 -12.73 -9.64 -13.08
C GLY A 60 -12.91 -8.82 -14.37
N PHE A 61 -12.49 -7.56 -14.40
CA PHE A 61 -12.54 -6.75 -15.60
C PHE A 61 -11.54 -7.21 -16.66
N ARG A 62 -10.31 -7.56 -16.26
CA ARG A 62 -9.33 -8.16 -17.16
C ARG A 62 -9.85 -9.45 -17.77
N GLU A 63 -10.35 -10.38 -16.96
CA GLU A 63 -10.81 -11.69 -17.45
C GLU A 63 -11.92 -11.56 -18.51
N ARG A 64 -12.91 -10.68 -18.25
CA ARG A 64 -13.98 -10.40 -19.21
C ARG A 64 -13.44 -9.79 -20.50
N THR A 65 -12.52 -8.85 -20.38
CA THR A 65 -11.92 -8.15 -21.52
C THR A 65 -11.09 -9.11 -22.38
N GLU A 66 -10.21 -9.89 -21.74
CA GLU A 66 -9.37 -10.87 -22.40
C GLU A 66 -10.20 -11.92 -23.14
N ARG A 67 -11.24 -12.46 -22.50
CA ARG A 67 -12.15 -13.42 -23.13
C ARG A 67 -12.83 -12.80 -24.36
N GLY A 68 -13.35 -11.58 -24.23
CA GLY A 68 -13.99 -10.89 -25.36
C GLY A 68 -13.04 -10.61 -26.52
N MET A 69 -11.78 -10.29 -26.25
CA MET A 69 -10.75 -10.11 -27.29
C MET A 69 -10.46 -11.43 -28.01
N ILE A 70 -10.29 -12.53 -27.26
CA ILE A 70 -10.05 -13.87 -27.83
C ILE A 70 -11.22 -14.31 -28.70
N GLU A 71 -12.46 -14.13 -28.23
CA GLU A 71 -13.68 -14.50 -28.98
C GLU A 71 -13.82 -13.74 -30.30
N ARG A 72 -13.32 -12.50 -30.38
CA ARG A 72 -13.29 -11.71 -31.61
C ARG A 72 -12.12 -12.05 -32.55
N GLY A 73 -11.17 -12.86 -32.08
CA GLY A 73 -9.93 -13.14 -32.81
C GLY A 73 -8.90 -12.00 -32.73
N ASP A 74 -9.03 -11.11 -31.74
CA ASP A 74 -8.06 -10.03 -31.51
C ASP A 74 -6.72 -10.61 -31.01
N THR A 75 -5.61 -9.96 -31.35
CA THR A 75 -4.31 -10.29 -30.73
C THR A 75 -4.26 -9.71 -29.33
N VAL A 76 -4.13 -10.59 -28.33
CA VAL A 76 -4.01 -10.18 -26.92
C VAL A 76 -2.54 -10.05 -26.53
N PHE A 77 -2.13 -8.86 -26.15
CA PHE A 77 -0.79 -8.60 -25.63
C PHE A 77 -0.73 -8.98 -24.15
N LYS A 78 0.09 -9.98 -23.82
CA LYS A 78 0.40 -10.39 -22.45
C LYS A 78 1.88 -10.16 -22.17
N PRO A 79 2.28 -9.12 -21.42
CA PRO A 79 3.64 -9.00 -20.91
C PRO A 79 4.09 -10.30 -20.24
N GLN A 80 5.15 -10.91 -20.75
CA GLN A 80 5.95 -11.87 -19.98
C GLN A 80 7.24 -11.25 -19.45
N VAL A 81 7.56 -10.03 -19.90
CA VAL A 81 8.70 -9.28 -19.38
C VAL A 81 8.36 -8.93 -17.93
N THR A 82 9.08 -9.55 -17.00
CA THR A 82 9.14 -9.07 -15.62
C THR A 82 9.53 -7.60 -15.74
N LYS A 83 8.62 -6.68 -15.40
CA LYS A 83 9.00 -5.28 -15.19
C LYS A 83 10.27 -5.28 -14.33
N PRO A 84 11.16 -4.27 -14.42
CA PRO A 84 12.23 -4.12 -13.43
C PRO A 84 11.57 -3.95 -12.05
N SER A 85 11.25 -5.08 -11.43
CA SER A 85 10.74 -5.22 -10.10
C SER A 85 11.93 -4.85 -9.24
N LEU A 86 11.76 -3.78 -8.50
CA LEU A 86 12.71 -3.48 -7.45
C LEU A 86 12.69 -4.67 -6.49
N GLU A 87 13.73 -5.48 -6.56
CA GLU A 87 13.94 -6.54 -5.58
C GLU A 87 14.46 -5.86 -4.32
N ILE A 88 13.53 -5.55 -3.42
CA ILE A 88 13.85 -4.95 -2.12
C ILE A 88 13.70 -6.05 -1.08
N GLN A 89 14.80 -6.38 -0.42
CA GLN A 89 14.73 -7.14 0.82
C GLN A 89 14.25 -6.20 1.92
N VAL A 90 13.11 -6.55 2.51
CA VAL A 90 12.46 -5.73 3.53
C VAL A 90 12.32 -6.56 4.80
N GLU A 91 12.85 -6.03 5.90
CA GLU A 91 12.60 -6.61 7.22
C GLU A 91 11.27 -6.08 7.73
N ALA A 92 10.39 -6.95 8.22
CA ALA A 92 9.12 -6.56 8.82
C ALA A 92 9.09 -7.03 10.27
N TYR A 93 9.11 -6.07 11.20
CA TYR A 93 9.31 -6.43 12.61
C TYR A 93 8.01 -6.63 13.40
N SER A 94 6.86 -6.31 12.81
CA SER A 94 5.57 -6.45 13.51
C SER A 94 4.45 -6.92 12.59
N ARG A 95 3.35 -7.37 13.21
CA ARG A 95 2.11 -7.71 12.51
C ARG A 95 1.56 -6.53 11.71
N TYR A 96 1.70 -5.30 12.22
CA TYR A 96 1.27 -4.10 11.51
C TYR A 96 2.10 -3.91 10.22
N SER A 97 3.41 -4.05 10.30
CA SER A 97 4.33 -3.92 9.15
C SER A 97 4.02 -4.97 8.07
N MET A 98 3.75 -6.21 8.47
CA MET A 98 3.37 -7.29 7.55
C MET A 98 2.06 -7.00 6.83
N ARG A 99 1.04 -6.52 7.55
CA ARG A 99 -0.24 -6.13 6.95
C ARG A 99 -0.07 -4.95 5.98
N MET A 100 0.74 -3.95 6.35
CA MET A 100 1.03 -2.82 5.47
C MET A 100 1.74 -3.27 4.19
N LEU A 101 2.72 -4.17 4.30
CA LEU A 101 3.40 -4.75 3.15
C LEU A 101 2.39 -5.46 2.24
N ALA A 102 1.49 -6.25 2.81
CA ALA A 102 0.45 -6.93 2.03
C ALA A 102 -0.47 -5.94 1.28
N VAL A 103 -0.81 -4.79 1.87
CA VAL A 103 -1.57 -3.72 1.18
C VAL A 103 -0.79 -3.23 -0.04
N ILE A 104 0.49 -2.89 0.12
CA ILE A 104 1.32 -2.36 -0.96
C ILE A 104 1.49 -3.41 -2.08
N THR A 105 1.77 -4.66 -1.72
CA THR A 105 1.90 -5.76 -2.67
C THR A 105 0.61 -6.03 -3.44
N ARG A 106 -0.56 -6.01 -2.76
CA ARG A 106 -1.84 -6.17 -3.46
C ARG A 106 -2.10 -5.01 -4.41
N PHE A 107 -1.77 -3.79 -4.02
CA PHE A 107 -1.96 -2.63 -4.90
C PHE A 107 -1.06 -2.72 -6.13
N ASP A 108 0.19 -3.20 -5.97
CA ASP A 108 1.08 -3.48 -7.11
C ASP A 108 0.47 -4.49 -8.10
N LYS A 109 -0.18 -5.54 -7.60
CA LYS A 109 -0.94 -6.49 -8.44
C LYS A 109 -2.12 -5.84 -9.17
N VAL A 110 -2.84 -4.89 -8.56
CA VAL A 110 -3.89 -4.12 -9.25
C VAL A 110 -3.28 -3.39 -10.46
N MET A 111 -2.11 -2.78 -10.27
CA MET A 111 -1.41 -2.07 -11.32
C MET A 111 -0.98 -2.99 -12.48
N ASP A 112 -0.63 -4.24 -12.21
CA ASP A 112 -0.37 -5.23 -13.26
C ASP A 112 -1.61 -5.50 -14.13
N GLN A 113 -2.80 -5.55 -13.52
CA GLN A 113 -4.05 -5.70 -14.28
C GLN A 113 -4.33 -4.46 -15.14
N PHE A 114 -4.05 -3.26 -14.63
CA PHE A 114 -4.25 -2.03 -15.40
C PHE A 114 -3.25 -1.88 -16.54
N ASP A 115 -1.99 -2.27 -16.35
CA ASP A 115 -1.01 -2.25 -17.42
C ASP A 115 -1.40 -3.19 -18.57
N PHE A 116 -1.99 -4.36 -18.25
CA PHE A 116 -2.59 -5.21 -19.27
C PHE A 116 -3.65 -4.47 -20.10
N LEU A 117 -4.55 -3.73 -19.45
CA LEU A 117 -5.61 -2.98 -20.14
C LEU A 117 -5.03 -1.85 -21.01
N VAL A 118 -4.01 -1.15 -20.53
CA VAL A 118 -3.34 -0.09 -21.30
C VAL A 118 -2.65 -0.66 -22.52
N TRP A 119 -1.93 -1.78 -22.38
CA TRP A 119 -1.19 -2.36 -23.50
C TRP A 119 -2.09 -2.96 -24.58
N ASN A 120 -3.31 -3.34 -24.21
CA ASN A 120 -4.33 -3.82 -25.14
C ASN A 120 -5.25 -2.68 -25.66
N GLY A 121 -4.92 -1.41 -25.36
CA GLY A 121 -5.68 -0.24 -25.84
C GLY A 121 -7.10 -0.13 -25.26
N VAL A 122 -7.36 -0.80 -24.15
CA VAL A 122 -8.68 -0.81 -23.47
C VAL A 122 -8.82 0.36 -22.52
N ARG A 123 -7.71 0.87 -21.98
CA ARG A 123 -7.63 2.03 -21.10
C ARG A 123 -6.48 2.94 -21.48
N ASP A 124 -6.60 4.21 -21.11
CA ASP A 124 -5.52 5.17 -21.26
C ASP A 124 -4.63 5.21 -20.01
N GLN A 125 -3.39 5.68 -20.20
CA GLN A 125 -2.45 5.87 -19.09
C GLN A 125 -2.98 6.84 -18.02
N GLY A 126 -3.86 7.78 -18.40
CA GLY A 126 -4.49 8.73 -17.49
C GLY A 126 -5.42 8.07 -16.45
N ASP A 127 -6.16 7.02 -16.84
CA ASP A 127 -7.02 6.27 -15.92
C ASP A 127 -6.18 5.59 -14.83
N VAL A 128 -5.03 5.05 -15.24
CA VAL A 128 -4.07 4.40 -14.33
C VAL A 128 -3.48 5.42 -13.34
N ASP A 129 -3.16 6.63 -13.81
CA ASP A 129 -2.63 7.69 -12.96
C ASP A 129 -3.67 8.22 -11.97
N GLU A 130 -4.94 8.26 -12.35
CA GLU A 130 -6.03 8.59 -11.43
C GLU A 130 -6.16 7.55 -10.31
N GLU A 131 -6.08 6.25 -10.63
CA GLU A 131 -6.16 5.19 -9.63
C GLU A 131 -4.98 5.19 -8.67
N VAL A 132 -3.76 5.40 -9.17
CA VAL A 132 -2.60 5.64 -8.31
C VAL A 132 -2.90 6.81 -7.37
N SER A 133 -3.36 7.94 -7.92
CA SER A 133 -3.67 9.13 -7.13
C SER A 133 -4.75 8.89 -6.07
N ARG A 134 -5.78 8.07 -6.37
CA ARG A 134 -6.81 7.67 -5.40
C ARG A 134 -6.22 6.84 -4.26
N PHE A 135 -5.38 5.85 -4.57
CA PHE A 135 -4.69 5.06 -3.56
C PHE A 135 -3.79 5.93 -2.67
N LEU A 136 -3.02 6.84 -3.28
CA LEU A 136 -2.12 7.72 -2.52
C LEU A 136 -2.86 8.61 -1.54
N ARG A 137 -4.01 9.16 -1.94
CA ARG A 137 -4.85 9.97 -1.03
C ARG A 137 -5.33 9.18 0.18
N LYS A 138 -5.62 7.89 0.03
CA LYS A 138 -6.01 6.99 1.14
C LYS A 138 -4.82 6.58 2.00
N PHE A 139 -3.65 6.40 1.41
CA PHE A 139 -2.44 5.97 2.11
C PHE A 139 -1.79 7.11 2.91
N HIS A 140 -1.82 8.33 2.37
CA HIS A 140 -1.10 9.49 2.92
C HIS A 140 -1.37 9.77 4.41
N PRO A 141 -2.62 9.71 4.94
CA PRO A 141 -2.88 9.88 6.37
C PRO A 141 -2.10 8.91 7.26
N VAL A 142 -1.92 7.67 6.81
CA VAL A 142 -1.15 6.65 7.53
C VAL A 142 0.34 6.99 7.52
N GLY A 143 0.87 7.37 6.37
CA GLY A 143 2.28 7.77 6.24
C GLY A 143 2.63 8.95 7.15
N VAL A 144 1.86 10.04 7.08
CA VAL A 144 2.10 11.25 7.88
C VAL A 144 1.97 10.97 9.38
N ARG A 145 0.87 10.32 9.80
CA ARG A 145 0.68 10.01 11.22
C ARG A 145 1.77 9.06 11.71
N GLY A 146 2.16 8.07 10.90
CA GLY A 146 3.22 7.13 11.21
C GLY A 146 4.56 7.81 11.47
N TYR A 147 4.93 8.74 10.60
CA TYR A 147 6.13 9.55 10.76
C TYR A 147 6.09 10.41 12.03
N MET A 148 4.99 11.14 12.27
CA MET A 148 4.85 11.97 13.48
C MET A 148 4.91 11.15 14.76
N THR A 149 4.24 10.01 14.79
CA THR A 149 4.25 9.09 15.93
C THR A 149 5.66 8.55 16.17
N HIS A 150 6.36 8.14 15.11
CA HIS A 150 7.75 7.68 15.20
C HIS A 150 8.67 8.76 15.78
N LEU A 151 8.60 10.00 15.27
CA LEU A 151 9.40 11.11 15.78
C LEU A 151 9.16 11.34 17.28
N ARG A 152 7.89 11.38 17.69
CA ARG A 152 7.54 11.63 19.10
C ARG A 152 8.07 10.54 20.03
N LEU A 153 7.97 9.27 19.62
CA LEU A 153 8.56 8.14 20.35
C LEU A 153 10.09 8.29 20.47
N MET A 154 10.78 8.69 19.40
CA MET A 154 12.23 8.86 19.41
C MET A 154 12.68 10.04 20.28
N THR A 155 11.95 11.16 20.27
CA THR A 155 12.30 12.34 21.08
C THR A 155 12.16 12.08 22.58
N THR A 156 11.19 11.28 23.01
CA THR A 156 11.04 10.93 24.44
C THR A 156 12.17 10.03 24.93
N VAL A 157 12.71 9.17 24.07
CA VAL A 157 13.83 8.26 24.42
C VAL A 157 15.16 9.02 24.58
N HIS A 158 15.36 10.14 23.87
CA HIS A 158 16.60 10.94 23.94
C HIS A 158 16.53 12.09 24.96
N GLY A 159 15.38 12.30 25.61
CA GLY A 159 15.14 13.41 26.55
C GLY A 159 15.31 13.05 28.03
N ASN A 160 15.78 11.85 28.34
CA ASN A 160 16.14 11.39 29.70
C ASN A 160 17.62 11.06 29.78
#